data_AF-A0AAW2R1Q6-F1
#
_entry.id   AF-A0AAW2R1Q6-F1
#
_cell.length_a   1.000
_cell.length_b   1.000
_cell.length_c   1.000
_cell.angle_alpha   90.00
_cell.angle_beta   90.00
_cell.angle_gamma   90.00
#
_symmetry.space_group_name_H-M   'P 1'
#
loop_
_entity.id
_entity.type
_entity.pdbx_description
1 polymer ?
#
loop_
_entity_poly.entity_id
_entity_poly.type
_entity_poly.pdbx_seq_one_letter_code
_entity_poly.pdbx_strand_id
1 'polypeptide(L)'
;MAPDLAPDRAILGGGGASRRRDIVFVVNPRGANGRTGKEWKKLLPYLRSRIGSDCNICESLTSGPCHAIDITREAIREGVDAVIAVGGDGTLHEVVNGFFWAGKPVSNHDQKAAHTTALGVDDGDWEVYSQVTTLCIGNAKYFGGGMKISPNAHPTSRNFEVVVLQDFKWYDFILKLHKLYNGTHLSVKNVSSRRACSIEVEEIGSSHSIFVQSDGEYLGFLPRKFTILPGAIEMIC
;
A
#
# COMPACT_ATOMS: atom_id res chain seq x y z
N MET A 1 63.68 -27.40 20.19
CA MET A 1 62.73 -26.64 19.35
C MET A 1 61.78 -25.92 20.28
N ALA A 2 61.79 -24.59 20.23
CA ALA A 2 60.80 -23.71 20.84
C ALA A 2 59.44 -23.83 20.12
N PRO A 3 58.34 -23.19 20.59
CA PRO A 3 57.87 -23.02 21.97
C PRO A 3 56.32 -23.22 22.12
N ASP A 4 55.84 -23.12 23.37
CA ASP A 4 54.66 -22.35 23.83
C ASP A 4 53.41 -22.23 22.94
N LEU A 5 52.24 -22.61 23.49
CA LEU A 5 51.00 -21.84 23.33
C LEU A 5 50.00 -22.17 24.46
N ALA A 6 50.03 -21.36 25.51
CA ALA A 6 48.86 -20.98 26.31
C ALA A 6 49.01 -19.51 26.74
N PRO A 7 47.97 -18.75 27.13
CA PRO A 7 46.53 -18.83 26.88
C PRO A 7 45.95 -17.46 26.36
N ASP A 8 44.62 -17.35 26.28
CA ASP A 8 43.79 -16.12 26.21
C ASP A 8 43.91 -15.15 25.00
N ARG A 9 42.79 -14.99 24.26
CA ARG A 9 42.16 -13.67 24.07
C ARG A 9 40.75 -13.75 23.46
N ALA A 10 39.88 -12.96 24.07
CA ALA A 10 38.49 -12.76 23.77
C ALA A 10 38.21 -11.97 22.49
N ILE A 11 36.91 -11.97 22.14
CA ILE A 11 36.16 -11.01 21.29
C ILE A 11 36.32 -11.22 19.78
N LEU A 12 35.21 -11.59 19.13
CA LEU A 12 34.52 -10.76 18.15
C LEU A 12 33.07 -11.25 18.01
N GLY A 13 32.14 -10.42 18.48
CA GLY A 13 30.73 -10.60 18.22
C GLY A 13 30.46 -10.52 16.71
N GLY A 14 29.76 -11.53 16.20
CA GLY A 14 29.15 -11.47 14.88
C GLY A 14 27.90 -10.60 14.95
N GLY A 15 28.09 -9.28 15.04
CA GLY A 15 27.03 -8.33 14.74
C GLY A 15 26.58 -8.57 13.30
N GLY A 16 25.35 -9.02 13.13
CA GLY A 16 24.68 -8.91 11.83
C GLY A 16 24.56 -7.43 11.53
N ALA A 17 25.50 -6.89 10.75
CA ALA A 17 25.36 -5.55 10.22
C ALA A 17 24.07 -5.54 9.40
N SER A 18 23.01 -4.97 9.97
CA SER A 18 21.76 -4.74 9.26
C SER A 18 22.10 -4.00 7.97
N ARG A 19 21.93 -4.66 6.82
CA ARG A 19 22.09 -4.00 5.52
C ARG A 19 21.22 -2.74 5.54
N ARG A 20 21.79 -1.60 5.15
CA ARG A 20 21.02 -0.36 5.01
C ARG A 20 19.94 -0.58 3.96
N ARG A 21 18.70 -0.19 4.27
CA ARG A 21 17.58 -0.32 3.34
C ARG A 21 17.70 0.71 2.22
N ASP A 22 17.53 0.29 0.98
CA ASP A 22 17.57 1.15 -0.19
C ASP A 22 16.17 1.74 -0.45
N ILE A 23 16.03 3.07 -0.39
CA ILE A 23 14.74 3.76 -0.54
C ILE A 23 14.82 4.80 -1.65
N VAL A 24 13.88 4.75 -2.60
CA VAL A 24 13.73 5.73 -3.68
C VAL A 24 12.51 6.61 -3.44
N PHE A 25 12.72 7.92 -3.45
CA PHE A 25 11.65 8.92 -3.46
C PHE A 25 11.40 9.39 -4.89
N VAL A 26 10.18 9.14 -5.40
CA VAL A 26 9.72 9.60 -6.72
C VAL A 26 8.98 10.91 -6.54
N VAL A 27 9.63 12.02 -6.86
CA VAL A 27 9.16 13.36 -6.50
C VAL A 27 8.66 14.09 -7.73
N ASN A 28 7.41 14.55 -7.72
CA ASN A 28 6.90 15.47 -8.72
C ASN A 28 7.12 16.92 -8.26
N PRO A 29 8.17 17.62 -8.75
CA PRO A 29 8.47 18.97 -8.27
C PRO A 29 7.40 19.99 -8.67
N ARG A 30 6.59 19.70 -9.69
CA ARG A 30 5.47 20.55 -10.14
C ARG A 30 4.17 20.30 -9.35
N GLY A 31 4.14 19.29 -8.48
CA GLY A 31 3.02 19.01 -7.59
C GLY A 31 2.59 20.23 -6.78
N ALA A 32 1.27 20.35 -6.55
CA ALA A 32 0.65 21.46 -5.82
C ALA A 32 1.15 22.84 -6.30
N ASN A 33 1.11 23.09 -7.62
CA ASN A 33 1.58 24.34 -8.25
C ASN A 33 3.05 24.67 -7.93
N GLY A 34 3.91 23.65 -7.89
CA GLY A 34 5.34 23.80 -7.61
C GLY A 34 5.70 23.90 -6.12
N ARG A 35 4.73 23.77 -5.20
CA ARG A 35 4.99 23.74 -3.76
C ARG A 35 5.78 22.50 -3.36
N THR A 36 5.46 21.33 -3.92
CA THR A 36 6.13 20.07 -3.60
C THR A 36 7.64 20.16 -3.78
N GLY A 37 8.11 20.71 -4.91
CA GLY A 37 9.55 20.88 -5.15
C GLY A 37 10.23 21.85 -4.18
N LYS A 38 9.53 22.89 -3.71
CA LYS A 38 10.08 23.86 -2.72
C LYS A 38 10.20 23.23 -1.34
N GLU A 39 9.19 22.48 -0.90
CA GLU A 39 9.18 21.82 0.39
C GLU A 39 10.14 20.64 0.44
N TRP A 40 10.23 19.87 -0.67
CA TRP A 40 11.15 18.75 -0.78
C TRP A 40 12.61 19.13 -0.53
N LYS A 41 13.06 20.27 -1.08
CA LYS A 41 14.41 20.81 -0.84
C LYS A 41 14.71 21.06 0.65
N LYS A 42 13.68 21.37 1.45
CA LYS A 42 13.80 21.56 2.90
C LYS A 42 13.72 20.24 3.66
N LEU A 43 12.90 19.32 3.17
CA LEU A 43 12.64 18.03 3.82
C LEU A 43 13.79 17.03 3.64
N LEU A 44 14.42 17.00 2.46
CA LEU A 44 15.47 16.03 2.14
C LEU A 44 16.66 16.05 3.14
N PRO A 45 17.23 17.21 3.53
CA PRO A 45 18.28 17.24 4.55
C PRO A 45 17.84 16.68 5.90
N TYR A 46 16.57 16.92 6.28
CA TYR A 46 15.98 16.41 7.52
C TYR A 46 15.77 14.90 7.47
N LEU A 47 15.31 14.36 6.33
CA LEU A 47 15.21 12.91 6.14
C LEU A 47 16.59 12.26 6.20
N ARG A 48 17.60 12.83 5.51
CA ARG A 48 18.97 12.32 5.53
C ARG A 48 19.56 12.31 6.94
N SER A 49 19.26 13.30 7.79
CA SER A 49 19.76 13.33 9.17
C SER A 49 19.04 12.36 10.11
N ARG A 50 17.79 11.98 9.82
CA ARG A 50 16.98 11.12 10.70
C ARG A 50 16.99 9.65 10.34
N ILE A 51 17.01 9.31 9.05
CA ILE A 51 16.95 7.92 8.58
C ILE A 51 18.15 7.51 7.71
N GLY A 52 19.07 8.43 7.42
CA GLY A 52 20.25 8.15 6.59
C GLY A 52 21.30 7.23 7.25
N SER A 53 21.20 7.01 8.56
CA SER A 53 22.01 6.01 9.29
C SER A 53 21.62 4.58 8.91
N ASP A 54 20.33 4.36 8.69
CA ASP A 54 19.71 3.03 8.53
C ASP A 54 19.26 2.76 7.09
N CYS A 55 19.12 3.81 6.27
CA CYS A 55 18.64 3.74 4.91
C CYS A 55 19.54 4.51 3.93
N ASN A 56 19.73 3.98 2.73
CA ASN A 56 20.27 4.71 1.60
C ASN A 56 19.12 5.44 0.90
N ILE A 57 19.17 6.78 0.92
CA ILE A 57 18.12 7.63 0.32
C ILE A 57 18.54 8.07 -1.07
N CYS A 58 17.79 7.61 -2.07
CA CYS A 58 17.84 8.07 -3.46
C CYS A 58 16.63 8.97 -3.76
N GLU A 59 16.87 10.12 -4.38
CA GLU A 59 15.81 11.00 -4.87
C GLU A 59 15.76 10.98 -6.39
N SER A 60 14.56 10.93 -6.96
CA SER A 60 14.33 10.95 -8.40
C SER A 60 13.21 11.92 -8.74
N LEU A 61 13.56 13.01 -9.42
CA LEU A 61 12.61 14.06 -9.80
C LEU A 61 11.95 13.74 -11.14
N THR A 62 10.62 13.79 -11.20
CA THR A 62 9.91 13.64 -12.46
C THR A 62 10.07 14.89 -13.32
N SER A 63 10.15 14.69 -14.64
CA SER A 63 10.34 15.76 -15.64
C SER A 63 9.07 16.08 -16.45
N GLY A 64 8.09 15.16 -16.44
CA GLY A 64 6.83 15.27 -17.16
C GLY A 64 5.90 14.08 -16.87
N PRO A 65 4.74 14.01 -17.54
CA PRO A 65 3.80 12.90 -17.42
C PRO A 65 4.46 11.54 -17.73
N CYS A 66 3.99 10.50 -17.07
CA CYS A 66 4.48 9.11 -17.15
C CYS A 66 5.89 8.86 -16.62
N HIS A 67 6.68 9.89 -16.29
CA HIS A 67 8.07 9.68 -15.86
C HIS A 67 8.17 8.99 -14.47
N ALA A 68 7.16 9.14 -13.59
CA ALA A 68 7.16 8.40 -12.32
C ALA A 68 7.04 6.88 -12.53
N ILE A 69 6.43 6.45 -13.64
CA ILE A 69 6.34 5.04 -14.01
C ILE A 69 7.76 4.48 -14.27
N ASP A 70 8.55 5.19 -15.09
CA ASP A 70 9.88 4.72 -15.50
C ASP A 70 10.86 4.70 -14.33
N ILE A 71 10.83 5.74 -13.48
CA ILE A 71 11.62 5.79 -12.25
C ILE A 71 11.30 4.61 -11.34
N THR A 72 10.01 4.33 -11.15
CA THR A 72 9.58 3.22 -10.29
C THR A 72 10.04 1.86 -10.85
N ARG A 73 9.97 1.67 -12.17
CA ARG A 73 10.46 0.44 -12.81
C ARG A 73 11.95 0.24 -12.62
N GLU A 74 12.73 1.31 -12.76
CA GLU A 74 14.16 1.25 -12.56
C GLU A 74 14.51 0.95 -11.11
N ALA A 75 13.87 1.63 -10.16
CA ALA A 75 14.03 1.37 -8.73
C ALA A 75 13.74 -0.11 -8.38
N ILE A 76 12.69 -0.69 -8.94
CA ILE A 76 12.37 -2.11 -8.71
C ILE A 76 13.43 -3.03 -9.30
N ARG A 77 13.96 -2.74 -10.50
CA ARG A 77 15.05 -3.51 -11.12
C ARG A 77 16.34 -3.44 -10.32
N GLU A 78 16.62 -2.28 -9.73
CA GLU A 78 17.76 -2.08 -8.82
C GLU A 78 17.57 -2.79 -7.48
N GLY A 79 16.36 -3.27 -7.20
CA GLY A 79 16.05 -4.06 -6.02
C GLY A 79 15.95 -3.25 -4.74
N VAL A 80 15.40 -2.04 -4.84
CA VAL A 80 15.16 -1.17 -3.68
C VAL A 80 14.15 -1.81 -2.73
N ASP A 81 14.31 -1.54 -1.43
CA ASP A 81 13.42 -2.01 -0.38
C ASP A 81 12.10 -1.22 -0.34
N ALA A 82 12.11 0.05 -0.80
CA ALA A 82 10.90 0.87 -0.85
C ALA A 82 10.93 1.94 -1.95
N VAL A 83 9.76 2.18 -2.56
CA VAL A 83 9.48 3.31 -3.46
C VAL A 83 8.44 4.21 -2.81
N ILE A 84 8.74 5.49 -2.65
CA ILE A 84 7.89 6.48 -1.97
C ILE A 84 7.47 7.55 -2.98
N ALA A 85 6.16 7.65 -3.24
CA ALA A 85 5.61 8.71 -4.08
C ALA A 85 5.54 10.04 -3.32
N VAL A 86 6.09 11.11 -3.89
CA VAL A 86 6.03 12.47 -3.34
C VAL A 86 5.38 13.40 -4.37
N GLY A 87 4.07 13.57 -4.27
CA GLY A 87 3.26 14.34 -5.20
C GLY A 87 1.77 14.22 -4.88
N GLY A 88 0.90 14.64 -5.80
CA GLY A 88 -0.54 14.41 -5.69
C GLY A 88 -0.96 13.05 -6.27
N ASP A 89 -2.27 12.83 -6.37
CA ASP A 89 -2.88 11.57 -6.85
C ASP A 89 -2.31 11.07 -8.19
N GLY A 90 -2.01 11.98 -9.12
CA GLY A 90 -1.41 11.61 -10.41
C GLY A 90 -0.01 10.99 -10.28
N THR A 91 0.80 11.46 -9.32
CA THR A 91 2.13 10.89 -9.03
C THR A 91 2.01 9.53 -8.36
N LEU A 92 1.06 9.37 -7.43
CA LEU A 92 0.75 8.07 -6.85
C LEU A 92 0.30 7.08 -7.94
N HIS A 93 -0.60 7.51 -8.82
CA HIS A 93 -1.09 6.69 -9.92
C HIS A 93 0.04 6.23 -10.85
N GLU A 94 0.96 7.12 -11.22
CA GLU A 94 2.13 6.77 -12.02
C GLU A 94 3.08 5.81 -11.29
N VAL A 95 3.36 6.03 -10.01
CA VAL A 95 4.18 5.11 -9.22
C VAL A 95 3.55 3.72 -9.16
N VAL A 96 2.25 3.62 -8.86
CA VAL A 96 1.52 2.35 -8.87
C VAL A 96 1.62 1.68 -10.23
N ASN A 97 1.41 2.41 -11.33
CA ASN A 97 1.56 1.85 -12.68
C ASN A 97 3.00 1.42 -12.99
N GLY A 98 4.00 2.04 -12.37
CA GLY A 98 5.42 1.69 -12.49
C GLY A 98 5.78 0.35 -11.89
N PHE A 99 5.01 -0.14 -10.90
CA PHE A 99 5.13 -1.52 -10.43
C PHE A 99 4.72 -2.55 -11.48
N PHE A 100 4.25 -2.14 -12.67
CA PHE A 100 3.76 -3.02 -13.72
C PHE A 100 4.38 -2.69 -15.11
N TRP A 101 4.79 -3.70 -15.89
CA TRP A 101 5.30 -3.56 -17.28
C TRP A 101 4.73 -4.63 -18.22
N ALA A 102 4.26 -4.24 -19.42
CA ALA A 102 3.63 -5.12 -20.42
C ALA A 102 2.59 -6.07 -19.82
N GLY A 103 2.09 -5.64 -18.70
CA GLY A 103 1.40 -6.49 -17.83
C GLY A 103 2.10 -7.66 -17.15
N LYS A 104 3.06 -7.37 -16.31
CA LYS A 104 3.51 -8.20 -15.19
C LYS A 104 3.89 -7.26 -14.06
N PRO A 105 3.78 -7.65 -12.77
CA PRO A 105 4.49 -6.91 -11.74
C PRO A 105 5.95 -6.93 -12.14
N VAL A 106 6.61 -5.78 -12.12
CA VAL A 106 8.06 -5.76 -12.15
C VAL A 106 8.45 -6.38 -10.81
N SER A 107 8.92 -7.62 -10.84
CA SER A 107 9.26 -8.35 -9.63
C SER A 107 10.77 -8.46 -9.54
N ASN A 108 11.33 -8.02 -8.42
CA ASN A 108 12.51 -8.67 -7.88
C ASN A 108 12.05 -10.00 -7.26
N HIS A 109 12.81 -11.07 -7.44
CA HIS A 109 12.46 -12.42 -6.95
C HIS A 109 11.99 -12.40 -5.48
N ASP A 110 10.69 -12.66 -5.22
CA ASP A 110 10.17 -13.75 -4.36
C ASP A 110 8.72 -13.53 -3.85
N GLN A 111 7.93 -14.59 -4.04
CA GLN A 111 6.70 -15.02 -3.33
C GLN A 111 5.52 -14.04 -3.18
N LYS A 112 4.48 -14.23 -4.03
CA LYS A 112 3.10 -13.83 -3.72
C LYS A 112 2.59 -14.65 -2.54
N ALA A 113 2.51 -14.05 -1.35
CA ALA A 113 1.69 -14.60 -0.28
C ALA A 113 0.21 -14.45 -0.68
N ALA A 114 -0.45 -15.58 -0.90
CA ALA A 114 -1.88 -15.61 -1.04
C ALA A 114 -2.52 -15.48 0.34
N HIS A 115 -3.07 -14.31 0.66
CA HIS A 115 -3.71 -14.10 1.95
C HIS A 115 -5.13 -14.68 1.96
N THR A 116 -5.43 -15.42 3.01
CA THR A 116 -6.79 -15.87 3.33
C THR A 116 -7.28 -15.03 4.51
N THR A 117 -8.50 -14.53 4.43
CA THR A 117 -9.06 -13.60 5.41
C THR A 117 -10.43 -14.10 5.88
N ALA A 118 -10.70 -14.03 7.17
CA ALA A 118 -12.01 -14.27 7.75
C ALA A 118 -12.72 -12.93 7.99
N LEU A 119 -14.03 -12.88 7.71
CA LEU A 119 -14.87 -11.71 7.88
C LEU A 119 -16.05 -12.03 8.79
N GLY A 120 -16.13 -11.37 9.94
CA GLY A 120 -17.31 -11.32 10.79
C GLY A 120 -18.12 -10.08 10.46
N VAL A 121 -19.38 -10.22 10.06
CA VAL A 121 -20.23 -9.10 9.63
C VAL A 121 -21.43 -8.99 10.56
N ASP A 122 -21.67 -7.79 11.08
CA ASP A 122 -22.81 -7.48 11.96
C ASP A 122 -22.98 -8.46 13.13
N ASP A 123 -21.86 -8.85 13.73
CA ASP A 123 -21.75 -9.84 14.81
C ASP A 123 -22.37 -11.23 14.47
N GLY A 124 -22.50 -11.54 13.18
CA GLY A 124 -22.95 -12.83 12.66
C GLY A 124 -21.83 -13.85 12.47
N ASP A 125 -22.13 -14.91 11.71
CA ASP A 125 -21.18 -15.99 11.43
C ASP A 125 -19.97 -15.49 10.61
N TRP A 126 -18.81 -16.08 10.90
CA TRP A 126 -17.57 -15.78 10.19
C TRP A 126 -17.55 -16.44 8.82
N GLU A 127 -17.29 -15.64 7.78
CA GLU A 127 -17.13 -16.12 6.42
C GLU A 127 -15.66 -16.07 5.98
N VAL A 128 -15.19 -17.15 5.35
CA VAL A 128 -13.80 -17.28 4.91
C VAL A 128 -13.65 -16.93 3.44
N TYR A 129 -12.71 -16.02 3.17
CA TYR A 129 -12.34 -15.56 1.83
C TYR A 129 -10.90 -15.96 1.53
N SER A 130 -10.72 -16.78 0.49
CA SER A 130 -9.39 -17.19 0.03
C SER A 130 -8.87 -16.29 -1.08
N GLN A 131 -7.54 -16.17 -1.18
CA GLN A 131 -6.86 -15.41 -2.24
C GLN A 131 -7.32 -13.94 -2.30
N VAL A 132 -7.54 -13.32 -1.14
CA VAL A 132 -7.97 -11.92 -1.07
C VAL A 132 -6.84 -11.06 -1.59
N THR A 133 -7.11 -10.39 -2.71
CA THR A 133 -6.17 -9.44 -3.31
C THR A 133 -6.35 -8.06 -2.68
N THR A 134 -7.58 -7.68 -2.41
CA THR A 134 -7.92 -6.39 -1.78
C THR A 134 -9.25 -6.50 -1.07
N LEU A 135 -9.34 -5.91 0.12
CA LEU A 135 -10.58 -5.69 0.86
C LEU A 135 -10.73 -4.19 1.12
N CYS A 136 -11.85 -3.62 0.70
CA CYS A 136 -12.16 -2.21 0.89
C CYS A 136 -13.43 -2.07 1.73
N ILE A 137 -13.40 -1.19 2.72
CA ILE A 137 -14.57 -0.81 3.53
C ILE A 137 -14.83 0.67 3.22
N GLY A 138 -15.92 0.96 2.52
CA GLY A 138 -16.25 2.31 2.04
C GLY A 138 -17.47 2.90 2.74
N ASN A 139 -17.34 4.12 3.26
CA ASN A 139 -18.46 4.94 3.74
C ASN A 139 -19.01 5.87 2.62
N ALA A 140 -18.18 6.20 1.63
CA ALA A 140 -18.53 7.05 0.49
C ALA A 140 -18.24 6.35 -0.84
N LYS A 141 -18.80 6.89 -1.93
CA LYS A 141 -18.70 6.27 -3.26
C LYS A 141 -17.30 6.30 -3.85
N TYR A 142 -16.62 7.40 -3.61
CA TYR A 142 -15.41 7.76 -4.33
C TYR A 142 -14.20 7.62 -3.43
N PHE A 143 -13.18 7.01 -3.98
CA PHE A 143 -11.81 7.04 -3.50
C PHE A 143 -11.03 8.01 -4.38
N GLY A 144 -9.84 8.44 -3.92
CA GLY A 144 -9.01 9.45 -4.58
C GLY A 144 -8.95 9.33 -6.11
N GLY A 145 -8.88 10.47 -6.80
CA GLY A 145 -8.89 10.51 -8.26
C GLY A 145 -10.21 10.13 -8.93
N GLY A 146 -11.34 10.02 -8.21
CA GLY A 146 -12.67 9.77 -8.78
C GLY A 146 -13.02 8.30 -8.97
N MET A 147 -12.28 7.40 -8.32
CA MET A 147 -12.44 5.95 -8.42
C MET A 147 -13.66 5.47 -7.63
N LYS A 148 -14.60 4.75 -8.25
CA LYS A 148 -15.84 4.30 -7.59
C LYS A 148 -15.70 2.88 -7.03
N ILE A 149 -14.79 2.65 -6.08
CA ILE A 149 -14.57 1.31 -5.51
C ILE A 149 -15.81 0.77 -4.77
N SER A 150 -16.55 1.65 -4.09
CA SER A 150 -17.75 1.37 -3.31
C SER A 150 -18.95 2.15 -3.88
N PRO A 151 -19.41 1.82 -5.11
CA PRO A 151 -20.33 2.66 -5.88
C PRO A 151 -21.73 2.78 -5.24
N ASN A 152 -22.09 1.85 -4.35
CA ASN A 152 -23.36 1.85 -3.64
C ASN A 152 -23.27 2.50 -2.26
N ALA A 153 -22.07 2.80 -1.75
CA ALA A 153 -21.90 3.46 -0.47
C ALA A 153 -22.54 4.86 -0.47
N HIS A 154 -23.16 5.23 0.65
CA HIS A 154 -23.77 6.53 0.81
C HIS A 154 -23.47 7.05 2.22
N PRO A 155 -22.90 8.25 2.39
CA PRO A 155 -22.50 8.76 3.71
C PRO A 155 -23.65 8.92 4.71
N THR A 156 -24.88 9.12 4.21
CA THR A 156 -26.09 9.17 5.04
C THR A 156 -26.69 7.79 5.33
N SER A 157 -26.21 6.74 4.64
CA SER A 157 -26.63 5.38 4.94
C SER A 157 -25.96 4.90 6.23
N ARG A 158 -26.67 4.07 7.00
CA ARG A 158 -26.16 3.52 8.26
C ARG A 158 -25.26 2.30 8.06
N ASN A 159 -24.75 2.08 6.85
CA ASN A 159 -23.97 0.89 6.51
C ASN A 159 -22.73 1.29 5.69
N PHE A 160 -21.61 0.61 5.93
CA PHE A 160 -20.52 0.54 4.98
C PHE A 160 -20.91 -0.30 3.75
N GLU A 161 -20.22 -0.06 2.64
CA GLU A 161 -20.09 -1.04 1.57
C GLU A 161 -18.72 -1.71 1.67
N VAL A 162 -18.73 -3.04 1.79
CA VAL A 162 -17.54 -3.88 1.90
C VAL A 162 -17.35 -4.57 0.57
N VAL A 163 -16.22 -4.32 -0.09
CA VAL A 163 -15.89 -4.87 -1.40
C VAL A 163 -14.66 -5.75 -1.29
N VAL A 164 -14.78 -7.00 -1.73
CA VAL A 164 -13.70 -8.00 -1.69
C VAL A 164 -13.34 -8.41 -3.11
N LEU A 165 -12.06 -8.25 -3.47
CA LEU A 165 -11.47 -8.70 -4.73
C LEU A 165 -10.63 -9.94 -4.46
N GLN A 166 -10.94 -11.03 -5.15
CA GLN A 166 -10.26 -12.32 -5.00
C GLN A 166 -9.54 -12.74 -6.28
N ASP A 167 -8.34 -13.30 -6.13
CA ASP A 167 -7.54 -13.85 -7.24
C ASP A 167 -7.36 -12.87 -8.42
N PHE A 168 -7.28 -11.57 -8.13
CA PHE A 168 -7.00 -10.59 -9.17
C PHE A 168 -5.51 -10.62 -9.49
N LYS A 169 -5.18 -10.82 -10.76
CA LYS A 169 -3.84 -10.55 -11.25
C LYS A 169 -3.76 -9.08 -11.64
N TRP A 170 -2.54 -8.58 -11.74
CA TRP A 170 -2.32 -7.19 -12.10
C TRP A 170 -2.93 -6.82 -13.49
N TYR A 171 -3.06 -7.77 -14.45
CA TYR A 171 -3.76 -7.52 -15.73
C TYR A 171 -5.24 -7.26 -15.54
N ASP A 172 -5.84 -7.94 -14.59
CA ASP A 172 -7.23 -7.71 -14.27
C ASP A 172 -7.43 -6.26 -13.86
N PHE A 173 -6.52 -5.67 -13.08
CA PHE A 173 -6.59 -4.27 -12.69
C PHE A 173 -6.54 -3.31 -13.87
N ILE A 174 -5.58 -3.47 -14.80
CA ILE A 174 -5.48 -2.57 -15.96
C ILE A 174 -6.68 -2.75 -16.89
N LEU A 175 -7.04 -4.00 -17.22
CA LEU A 175 -8.14 -4.29 -18.14
C LEU A 175 -9.49 -3.82 -17.57
N LYS A 176 -9.67 -3.89 -16.25
CA LYS A 176 -10.94 -3.57 -15.58
C LYS A 176 -10.92 -2.18 -14.93
N LEU A 177 -9.87 -1.38 -15.11
CA LEU A 177 -9.75 -0.03 -14.53
C LEU A 177 -10.92 0.87 -14.94
N HIS A 178 -11.31 0.86 -16.22
CA HIS A 178 -12.46 1.61 -16.71
C HIS A 178 -13.76 1.22 -15.97
N LYS A 179 -13.94 -0.07 -15.62
CA LYS A 179 -15.11 -0.54 -14.85
C LYS A 179 -15.09 0.02 -13.43
N LEU A 180 -13.91 0.13 -12.82
CA LEU A 180 -13.75 0.68 -11.48
C LEU A 180 -14.07 2.19 -11.43
N TYR A 181 -13.64 2.96 -12.44
CA TYR A 181 -14.03 4.37 -12.56
C TYR A 181 -15.52 4.55 -12.88
N ASN A 182 -16.10 3.63 -13.66
CA ASN A 182 -17.53 3.63 -13.95
C ASN A 182 -18.39 3.08 -12.81
N GLY A 183 -17.79 2.40 -11.81
CA GLY A 183 -18.50 1.72 -10.71
C GLY A 183 -19.17 0.40 -11.12
N THR A 184 -18.80 -0.18 -12.27
CA THR A 184 -19.38 -1.43 -12.81
C THR A 184 -18.51 -2.66 -12.52
N HIS A 185 -17.41 -2.51 -11.78
CA HIS A 185 -16.51 -3.61 -11.38
C HIS A 185 -17.21 -4.64 -10.48
N LEU A 186 -18.32 -4.29 -9.81
CA LEU A 186 -19.12 -5.24 -9.03
C LEU A 186 -19.71 -6.38 -9.88
N SER A 187 -19.84 -6.20 -11.19
CA SER A 187 -20.27 -7.26 -12.13
C SER A 187 -19.15 -8.21 -12.54
N VAL A 188 -17.91 -7.95 -12.12
CA VAL A 188 -16.75 -8.73 -12.52
C VAL A 188 -16.63 -9.98 -11.66
N LYS A 189 -16.31 -11.11 -12.30
CA LYS A 189 -15.99 -12.36 -11.62
C LYS A 189 -14.92 -12.14 -10.53
N ASN A 190 -15.14 -12.76 -9.37
CA ASN A 190 -14.30 -12.65 -8.18
C ASN A 190 -14.28 -11.27 -7.51
N VAL A 191 -15.25 -10.40 -7.83
CA VAL A 191 -15.57 -9.23 -7.02
C VAL A 191 -16.87 -9.52 -6.28
N SER A 192 -16.87 -9.32 -4.97
CA SER A 192 -18.08 -9.37 -4.16
C SER A 192 -18.26 -8.05 -3.43
N SER A 193 -19.51 -7.67 -3.19
CA SER A 193 -19.87 -6.50 -2.38
C SER A 193 -21.01 -6.87 -1.44
N ARG A 194 -20.98 -6.31 -0.23
CA ARG A 194 -22.05 -6.40 0.74
C ARG A 194 -22.14 -5.13 1.59
N ARG A 195 -23.25 -4.97 2.27
CA ARG A 195 -23.44 -3.90 3.27
C ARG A 195 -23.22 -4.45 4.67
N ALA A 196 -22.64 -3.62 5.54
CA ALA A 196 -22.37 -3.97 6.94
C ALA A 196 -22.43 -2.72 7.83
N CYS A 197 -23.02 -2.80 9.02
CA CYS A 197 -22.90 -1.77 10.07
C CYS A 197 -21.59 -1.92 10.84
N SER A 198 -21.18 -3.17 11.07
CA SER A 198 -19.97 -3.57 11.78
C SER A 198 -19.26 -4.68 11.00
N ILE A 199 -17.94 -4.60 10.92
CA ILE A 199 -17.11 -5.60 10.28
C ILE A 199 -15.86 -5.88 11.09
N GLU A 200 -15.61 -7.17 11.33
CA GLU A 200 -14.39 -7.71 11.92
C GLU A 200 -13.61 -8.45 10.84
N VAL A 201 -12.31 -8.21 10.78
CA VAL A 201 -11.42 -8.75 9.76
C VAL A 201 -10.21 -9.40 10.43
N GLU A 202 -9.96 -10.67 10.09
CA GLU A 202 -8.82 -11.42 10.59
C GLU A 202 -8.06 -12.12 9.46
N GLU A 203 -6.73 -12.16 9.56
CA GLU A 203 -5.90 -12.97 8.67
C GLU A 203 -5.94 -14.43 9.14
N ILE A 204 -6.26 -15.36 8.23
CA ILE A 204 -6.18 -16.79 8.51
C ILE A 204 -4.76 -17.26 8.18
N GLY A 205 -3.97 -17.47 9.22
CA GLY A 205 -2.58 -17.90 9.12
C GLY A 205 -1.69 -17.15 10.12
N SER A 206 -0.42 -17.53 10.20
CA SER A 206 0.53 -17.00 11.18
C SER A 206 1.40 -15.85 10.68
N SER A 207 1.11 -15.29 9.51
CA SER A 207 1.93 -14.23 8.89
C SER A 207 1.74 -12.85 9.50
N HIS A 208 0.56 -12.54 10.08
CA HIS A 208 0.20 -11.21 10.65
C HIS A 208 0.75 -10.02 9.83
N SER A 209 0.65 -10.13 8.52
CA SER A 209 1.38 -9.26 7.58
C SER A 209 0.47 -8.27 6.87
N ILE A 210 -0.85 -8.45 7.00
CA ILE A 210 -1.84 -7.59 6.36
C ILE A 210 -1.97 -6.31 7.17
N PHE A 211 -1.40 -5.23 6.65
CA PHE A 211 -1.57 -3.91 7.23
C PHE A 211 -2.90 -3.27 6.83
N VAL A 212 -3.35 -2.33 7.65
CA VAL A 212 -4.60 -1.59 7.49
C VAL A 212 -4.28 -0.11 7.27
N GLN A 213 -4.95 0.49 6.28
CA GLN A 213 -4.88 1.91 5.99
C GLN A 213 -6.28 2.52 5.91
N SER A 214 -6.45 3.74 6.41
CA SER A 214 -7.67 4.55 6.24
C SER A 214 -7.30 5.96 5.82
N ASP A 215 -7.90 6.47 4.74
CA ASP A 215 -7.74 7.85 4.25
C ASP A 215 -6.27 8.35 4.15
N GLY A 216 -5.37 7.44 3.79
CA GLY A 216 -3.94 7.72 3.69
C GLY A 216 -3.13 7.44 4.96
N GLU A 217 -3.78 7.23 6.10
CA GLU A 217 -3.14 6.97 7.40
C GLU A 217 -3.01 5.47 7.71
N TYR A 218 -1.89 5.10 8.33
CA TYR A 218 -1.61 3.73 8.75
C TYR A 218 -2.26 3.41 10.10
N LEU A 219 -3.05 2.33 10.16
CA LEU A 219 -3.81 1.92 11.35
C LEU A 219 -3.29 0.62 12.01
N GLY A 220 -2.10 0.15 11.63
CA GLY A 220 -1.53 -1.10 12.16
C GLY A 220 -1.79 -2.29 11.26
N PHE A 221 -1.88 -3.48 11.87
CA PHE A 221 -2.14 -4.75 11.20
C PHE A 221 -3.49 -5.35 11.65
N LEU A 222 -3.97 -6.36 10.92
CA LEU A 222 -5.08 -7.22 11.36
C LEU A 222 -4.67 -8.05 12.60
N PRO A 223 -5.63 -8.43 13.48
CA PRO A 223 -7.08 -8.29 13.35
C PRO A 223 -7.63 -6.90 13.72
N ARG A 224 -8.75 -6.48 13.10
CA ARG A 224 -9.41 -5.19 13.37
C ARG A 224 -10.94 -5.26 13.26
N LYS A 225 -11.62 -4.49 14.12
CA LYS A 225 -13.06 -4.22 14.07
C LYS A 225 -13.32 -2.79 13.62
N PHE A 226 -14.26 -2.61 12.71
CA PHE A 226 -14.73 -1.32 12.22
C PHE A 226 -16.24 -1.24 12.42
N THR A 227 -16.72 -0.12 12.96
CA THR A 227 -18.14 0.09 13.23
C THR A 227 -18.54 1.48 12.78
N ILE A 228 -19.67 1.58 12.10
CA ILE A 228 -20.20 2.86 11.67
C ILE A 228 -20.83 3.61 12.85
N LEU A 229 -20.63 4.92 12.88
CA LEU A 229 -21.27 5.83 13.84
C LEU A 229 -22.28 6.69 13.07
N PRO A 230 -23.58 6.33 13.07
CA PRO A 230 -24.57 7.05 12.28
C PRO A 230 -24.74 8.48 12.76
N GLY A 231 -24.68 9.44 11.82
CA GLY A 231 -24.91 10.86 12.13
C GLY A 231 -23.86 11.48 13.04
N ALA A 232 -22.66 10.91 13.14
CA ALA A 232 -21.59 11.44 13.98
C ALA A 232 -21.12 12.84 13.55
N ILE A 233 -21.28 13.18 12.27
CA ILE A 233 -20.87 14.46 11.69
C ILE A 233 -22.00 15.00 10.82
N GLU A 234 -22.35 16.26 11.03
CA GLU A 234 -23.25 17.01 10.15
C GLU A 234 -22.43 17.61 8.99
N MET A 235 -22.81 17.29 7.76
CA MET A 235 -22.17 17.83 6.56
C MET A 235 -23.13 18.77 5.85
N ILE A 236 -22.62 19.95 5.46
CA ILE A 236 -23.35 20.87 4.57
C ILE A 236 -23.08 20.38 3.14
N CYS A 237 -24.09 19.82 2.51
CA CYS A 237 -24.07 19.34 1.12
C CYS A 237 -24.56 20.40 0.15
#